data_AF-A0A2D0SXU5-F1
#
_entry.id   AF-A0A2D0SXU5-F1
#
_cell.length_a   1.000
_cell.length_b   1.000
_cell.length_c   1.000
_cell.angle_alpha   90.00
_cell.angle_beta   90.00
_cell.angle_gamma   90.00
#
_symmetry.space_group_name_H-M   'P 1'
#
loop_
_entity.id
_entity.type
_entity.pdbx_description
1 polymer ?
#
loop_
_entity_poly.entity_id
_entity_poly.type
_entity_poly.pdbx_seq_one_letter_code
_entity_poly.pdbx_strand_id
1 'polypeptide(L)'
;MAQVEDRDDTIVSFSQGTRMLFYLMSPNETLFAEVEQVPQYVKQATPFFIGMILLEGLLGWLKTGDLLIKINDGTTSLSAGMMSRLPELFMRSLEVSSYIYVWNNFHILELPWDSAWTWWLAFLGVDFGYYWVHRCSHELNILWAAHQVHHSSEYYNLTTALRQSVTQQFASWVFYLPMALIIPPSVFAVHIQFNLLYQFWIHTEFVRDLGPLEWILNTPSHHRVHHGRNRYCIDKNYGGTLIIWDRMLGTFAPEDDKVIYGLTHPINTFDILSVEFEYYTYLLKQFISANGITHKLSVIFSGPGWTPGKPRLGDPEDLPEITGEEVPHNPHWSSALQAYVHVQFLLVLVNYNNLFATEHMLSQTTVLLITGYILLTLTILGYIMDLSPNAALWEMSRCLLMLALNRFGYISSMVPLLDLATEAMLGDSGSEGSGITGTFQALRLCLSFSLRETAGELRGSILSHQRRGVVMDRILFWPELRTRMQFMV
;
A
#
# COMPACT_ATOMS: atom_id res chain seq x y z
N MET A 1 39.71 8.28 -9.75
CA MET A 1 38.82 7.10 -9.87
C MET A 1 39.10 6.17 -8.70
N ALA A 2 38.54 6.49 -7.53
CA ALA A 2 38.47 5.54 -6.43
C ALA A 2 37.21 4.70 -6.67
N GLN A 3 37.34 3.39 -6.54
CA GLN A 3 36.25 2.45 -6.72
C GLN A 3 35.16 2.77 -5.69
N VAL A 4 33.96 3.07 -6.18
CA VAL A 4 32.74 2.97 -5.38
C VAL A 4 32.56 1.47 -5.18
N GLU A 5 33.08 0.94 -4.08
CA GLU A 5 32.66 -0.36 -3.58
C GLU A 5 31.15 -0.27 -3.39
N ASP A 6 30.45 -1.12 -4.14
CA ASP A 6 29.01 -1.33 -4.09
C ASP A 6 28.63 -1.81 -2.68
N ARG A 7 28.34 -0.87 -1.76
CA ARG A 7 27.93 -1.17 -0.38
C ARG A 7 26.46 -1.59 -0.27
N ASP A 8 25.79 -1.82 -1.40
CA ASP A 8 24.35 -2.09 -1.43
C ASP A 8 23.99 -3.48 -0.86
N ASP A 9 25.00 -4.36 -0.64
CA ASP A 9 24.84 -5.75 -0.17
C ASP A 9 25.48 -6.06 1.21
N THR A 10 25.65 -5.07 2.09
CA THR A 10 26.10 -5.39 3.46
C THR A 10 24.97 -6.06 4.26
N ILE A 11 25.14 -7.36 4.55
CA ILE A 11 24.26 -8.11 5.46
C ILE A 11 24.27 -7.40 6.82
N VAL A 12 23.17 -6.74 7.15
CA VAL A 12 23.03 -6.04 8.42
C VAL A 12 22.89 -7.06 9.55
N SER A 13 23.66 -6.88 10.62
CA SER A 13 23.54 -7.78 11.79
C SER A 13 22.14 -7.67 12.41
N PHE A 14 21.69 -8.73 13.08
CA PHE A 14 20.38 -8.72 13.77
C PHE A 14 20.22 -7.53 14.74
N SER A 15 21.29 -7.18 15.46
CA SER A 15 21.33 -6.03 16.38
C SER A 15 21.13 -4.71 15.65
N GLN A 16 21.87 -4.49 14.56
CA GLN A 16 21.72 -3.28 13.74
C GLN A 16 20.32 -3.21 13.11
N GLY A 17 19.82 -4.32 12.54
CA GLY A 17 18.45 -4.45 12.02
C GLY A 17 17.40 -3.99 13.01
N THR A 18 17.45 -4.55 14.21
CA THR A 18 16.54 -4.19 15.30
C THR A 18 16.66 -2.71 15.65
N ARG A 19 17.88 -2.18 15.79
CA ARG A 19 18.09 -0.78 16.16
C ARG A 19 17.61 0.20 15.09
N MET A 20 17.74 -0.13 13.81
CA MET A 20 17.18 0.69 12.73
C MET A 20 15.66 0.80 12.82
N LEU A 21 14.98 -0.33 13.09
CA LEU A 21 13.51 -0.36 13.21
C LEU A 21 12.98 0.50 14.36
N PHE A 22 13.71 0.58 15.47
CA PHE A 22 13.29 1.34 16.66
C PHE A 22 13.96 2.71 16.77
N TYR A 23 14.63 3.20 15.72
CA TYR A 23 15.33 4.48 15.72
C TYR A 23 16.43 4.58 16.80
N LEU A 24 17.07 3.46 17.14
CA LEU A 24 18.10 3.34 18.18
C LEU A 24 19.53 3.38 17.62
N MET A 25 19.70 3.76 16.35
CA MET A 25 21.00 3.96 15.71
C MET A 25 21.69 5.21 16.27
N SER A 26 23.02 5.19 16.40
CA SER A 26 23.76 6.34 16.94
C SER A 26 24.28 7.26 15.82
N PRO A 27 24.52 8.55 16.09
CA PRO A 27 25.11 9.46 15.11
C PRO A 27 26.42 8.92 14.51
N ASN A 28 27.27 8.28 15.32
CA ASN A 28 28.55 7.74 14.85
C ASN A 28 28.41 6.64 13.78
N GLU A 29 27.25 6.00 13.68
CA GLU A 29 26.98 4.92 12.73
C GLU A 29 26.25 5.41 11.47
N THR A 30 25.73 6.63 11.48
CA THR A 30 24.75 7.08 10.49
C THR A 30 25.00 8.52 10.03
N LEU A 31 26.21 9.05 10.21
CA LEU A 31 26.61 10.35 9.69
C LEU A 31 27.49 10.15 8.46
N PHE A 32 27.08 10.79 7.37
CA PHE A 32 27.71 10.66 6.07
C PHE A 32 27.91 12.06 5.48
N ALA A 33 29.00 12.24 4.74
CA ALA A 33 29.29 13.52 4.10
C ALA A 33 28.33 13.77 2.93
N GLU A 34 28.10 12.73 2.12
CA GLU A 34 27.32 12.81 0.89
C GLU A 34 26.07 11.92 0.96
N VAL A 35 25.03 12.28 0.22
CA VAL A 35 23.76 11.52 0.18
C VAL A 35 23.98 10.13 -0.41
N GLU A 36 24.86 10.00 -1.40
CA GLU A 36 25.18 8.74 -2.07
C GLU A 36 25.86 7.72 -1.13
N GLN A 37 26.41 8.18 0.00
CA GLN A 37 27.00 7.31 1.02
C GLN A 37 25.96 6.76 2.00
N VAL A 38 24.74 7.34 2.04
CA VAL A 38 23.67 6.93 2.94
C VAL A 38 23.14 5.57 2.50
N PRO A 39 23.20 4.53 3.36
CA PRO A 39 22.66 3.24 3.04
C PRO A 39 21.14 3.29 2.80
N GLN A 40 20.66 2.36 1.96
CA GLN A 40 19.22 2.12 1.77
C GLN A 40 18.66 1.34 2.96
N TYR A 41 18.59 1.97 4.13
CA TYR A 41 18.15 1.35 5.39
C TYR A 41 16.78 0.67 5.27
N VAL A 42 15.86 1.25 4.50
CA VAL A 42 14.53 0.66 4.25
C VAL A 42 14.64 -0.67 3.50
N LYS A 43 15.48 -0.72 2.45
CA LYS A 43 15.75 -1.96 1.70
C LYS A 43 16.41 -2.99 2.61
N GLN A 44 17.39 -2.59 3.41
CA GLN A 44 18.09 -3.45 4.36
C GLN A 44 17.18 -4.02 5.46
N ALA A 45 16.12 -3.31 5.85
CA ALA A 45 15.16 -3.74 6.85
C ALA A 45 14.11 -4.74 6.34
N THR A 46 14.00 -4.95 5.02
CA THR A 46 12.98 -5.82 4.38
C THR A 46 12.88 -7.22 5.02
N PRO A 47 13.98 -7.95 5.31
CA PRO A 47 13.90 -9.26 5.95
C PRO A 47 13.25 -9.21 7.34
N PHE A 48 13.43 -8.11 8.07
CA PHE A 48 12.87 -7.93 9.41
C PHE A 48 11.37 -7.63 9.34
N PHE A 49 10.91 -6.85 8.36
CA PHE A 49 9.48 -6.65 8.11
C PHE A 49 8.77 -7.98 7.84
N ILE A 50 9.33 -8.79 6.93
CA ILE A 50 8.79 -10.13 6.62
C ILE A 50 8.79 -10.99 7.89
N GLY A 51 9.90 -11.04 8.63
CA GLY A 51 10.01 -11.81 9.87
C GLY A 51 8.97 -11.41 10.92
N MET A 52 8.74 -10.10 11.12
CA MET A 52 7.75 -9.60 12.08
C MET A 52 6.30 -9.87 11.64
N ILE A 53 5.99 -9.73 10.35
CA ILE A 53 4.66 -10.09 9.81
C ILE A 53 4.36 -11.58 10.01
N LEU A 54 5.33 -12.44 9.71
CA LEU A 54 5.20 -13.89 9.92
C LEU A 54 5.06 -14.23 11.41
N LEU A 55 5.82 -13.55 12.28
CA LEU A 55 5.72 -13.71 13.72
C LEU A 55 4.34 -13.27 14.24
N GLU A 56 3.83 -12.12 13.80
CA GLU A 56 2.50 -11.64 14.18
C GLU A 56 1.41 -12.61 13.73
N GLY A 57 1.49 -13.13 12.50
CA GLY A 57 0.59 -14.16 11.99
C GLY A 57 0.62 -15.43 12.83
N LEU A 58 1.81 -15.91 13.20
CA LEU A 58 1.98 -17.08 14.07
C LEU A 58 1.40 -16.85 15.47
N LEU A 59 1.72 -15.74 16.11
CA LEU A 59 1.21 -15.38 17.44
C LEU A 59 -0.32 -15.23 17.41
N GLY A 60 -0.86 -14.67 16.32
CA GLY A 60 -2.30 -14.55 16.09
C GLY A 60 -3.01 -15.88 16.04
N TRP A 61 -2.46 -16.80 15.25
CA TRP A 61 -2.96 -18.15 15.14
C TRP A 61 -2.86 -18.91 16.47
N LEU A 62 -1.74 -18.81 17.18
CA LEU A 62 -1.59 -19.45 18.50
C LEU A 62 -2.56 -18.91 19.55
N LYS A 63 -2.92 -17.62 19.48
CA LYS A 63 -3.81 -16.97 20.45
C LYS A 63 -5.28 -17.21 20.17
N THR A 64 -5.69 -17.21 18.90
CA THR A 64 -7.11 -17.20 18.50
C THR A 64 -7.56 -18.48 17.80
N GLY A 65 -6.63 -19.30 17.31
CA GLY A 65 -6.91 -20.42 16.41
C GLY A 65 -7.11 -20.01 14.95
N ASP A 66 -7.21 -18.71 14.67
CA ASP A 66 -7.47 -18.15 13.35
C ASP A 66 -6.30 -17.29 12.85
N LEU A 67 -6.14 -17.21 11.54
CA LEU A 67 -5.20 -16.26 10.92
C LEU A 67 -5.73 -14.83 11.09
N LEU A 68 -4.95 -13.98 11.76
CA LEU A 68 -5.21 -12.55 11.89
C LEU A 68 -5.13 -11.84 10.53
N ILE A 69 -4.11 -12.19 9.74
CA ILE A 69 -3.92 -11.66 8.39
C ILE A 69 -4.82 -12.46 7.45
N LYS A 70 -5.90 -11.85 6.98
CA LYS A 70 -6.73 -12.45 5.92
C LYS A 70 -5.97 -12.34 4.60
N ILE A 71 -6.02 -13.40 3.79
CA ILE A 71 -5.27 -13.47 2.52
C ILE A 71 -5.64 -12.31 1.61
N ASN A 72 -6.92 -11.98 1.52
CA ASN A 72 -7.39 -10.86 0.69
C ASN A 72 -6.84 -9.51 1.15
N ASP A 73 -7.06 -9.16 2.40
CA ASP A 73 -6.60 -7.87 2.93
C ASP A 73 -5.07 -7.74 2.93
N GLY A 74 -4.36 -8.81 3.33
CA GLY A 74 -2.90 -8.85 3.32
C GLY A 74 -2.33 -8.76 1.90
N THR A 75 -2.91 -9.46 0.92
CA THR A 75 -2.51 -9.35 -0.49
C THR A 75 -2.77 -7.94 -1.02
N THR A 76 -3.90 -7.31 -0.72
CA THR A 76 -4.18 -5.92 -1.13
C THR A 76 -3.22 -4.93 -0.47
N SER A 77 -2.92 -5.08 0.83
CA SER A 77 -1.97 -4.24 1.55
C SER A 77 -0.55 -4.32 0.96
N LEU A 78 -0.07 -5.53 0.67
CA LEU A 78 1.23 -5.72 0.02
C LEU A 78 1.22 -5.23 -1.43
N SER A 79 0.11 -5.38 -2.15
CA SER A 79 -0.05 -4.88 -3.53
C SER A 79 0.04 -3.35 -3.60
N ALA A 80 -0.61 -2.65 -2.65
CA ALA A 80 -0.48 -1.19 -2.51
C ALA A 80 0.98 -0.81 -2.23
N GLY A 81 1.64 -1.50 -1.30
CA GLY A 81 3.06 -1.32 -1.01
C GLY A 81 3.96 -1.50 -2.25
N MET A 82 3.73 -2.53 -3.05
CA MET A 82 4.41 -2.73 -4.33
C MET A 82 4.15 -1.58 -5.30
N MET A 83 2.88 -1.15 -5.44
CA MET A 83 2.50 -0.03 -6.31
C MET A 83 3.15 1.29 -5.88
N SER A 84 3.27 1.53 -4.58
CA SER A 84 3.88 2.75 -4.01
C SER A 84 5.31 3.01 -4.45
N ARG A 85 6.04 1.96 -4.85
CA ARG A 85 7.44 2.02 -5.26
C ARG A 85 7.64 2.07 -6.77
N LEU A 86 6.65 1.67 -7.57
CA LEU A 86 6.77 1.67 -9.03
C LEU A 86 7.18 3.03 -9.64
N PRO A 87 6.80 4.20 -9.10
CA PRO A 87 7.30 5.48 -9.59
C PRO A 87 8.83 5.60 -9.56
N GLU A 88 9.52 4.95 -8.62
CA GLU A 88 10.98 4.98 -8.48
C GLU A 88 11.69 4.41 -9.72
N LEU A 89 11.04 3.52 -10.48
CA LEU A 89 11.56 2.97 -11.75
C LEU A 89 11.68 4.02 -12.86
N PHE A 90 10.94 5.11 -12.77
CA PHE A 90 10.80 6.11 -13.83
C PHE A 90 11.37 7.48 -13.44
N MET A 91 11.42 7.76 -12.13
CA MET A 91 11.90 9.04 -11.62
C MET A 91 12.60 8.88 -10.28
N ARG A 92 13.63 9.73 -10.07
CA ARG A 92 14.26 9.85 -8.76
C ARG A 92 13.27 10.39 -7.73
N SER A 93 13.48 10.04 -6.47
CA SER A 93 12.69 10.57 -5.34
C SER A 93 12.56 12.09 -5.44
N LEU A 94 11.34 12.58 -5.62
CA LEU A 94 11.06 14.02 -5.63
C LEU A 94 11.44 14.67 -4.31
N GLU A 95 11.23 13.96 -3.21
CA GLU A 95 11.52 14.45 -1.87
C GLU A 95 13.01 14.76 -1.69
N VAL A 96 13.89 13.78 -1.93
CA VAL A 96 15.33 13.99 -1.81
C VAL A 96 15.85 14.95 -2.88
N SER A 97 15.37 14.85 -4.12
CA SER A 97 15.84 15.70 -5.22
C SER A 97 15.48 17.18 -5.02
N SER A 98 14.26 17.47 -4.57
CA SER A 98 13.81 18.83 -4.27
C SER A 98 14.53 19.39 -3.03
N TYR A 99 14.78 18.56 -2.02
CA TYR A 99 15.55 18.94 -0.84
C TYR A 99 16.98 19.35 -1.21
N ILE A 100 17.69 18.52 -2.00
CA ILE A 100 19.05 18.83 -2.49
C ILE A 100 19.05 20.11 -3.33
N TYR A 101 18.04 20.30 -4.18
CA TYR A 101 17.91 21.53 -4.97
C TYR A 101 17.79 22.76 -4.06
N VAL A 102 16.92 22.71 -3.04
CA VAL A 102 16.76 23.84 -2.11
C VAL A 102 18.04 24.08 -1.32
N TRP A 103 18.68 23.01 -0.82
CA TRP A 103 19.96 23.08 -0.11
C TRP A 103 21.03 23.79 -0.97
N ASN A 104 21.27 23.32 -2.19
CA ASN A 104 22.34 23.83 -3.04
C ASN A 104 22.14 25.29 -3.49
N ASN A 105 20.91 25.82 -3.48
CA ASN A 105 20.60 27.14 -4.02
C ASN A 105 20.18 28.16 -2.95
N PHE A 106 19.66 27.72 -1.80
CA PHE A 106 18.98 28.60 -0.83
C PHE A 106 19.35 28.34 0.63
N HIS A 107 20.27 27.42 0.96
CA HIS A 107 20.67 27.25 2.36
C HIS A 107 21.22 28.56 2.95
N ILE A 108 20.84 28.83 4.20
CA ILE A 108 21.20 30.06 4.92
C ILE A 108 22.32 29.78 5.93
N LEU A 109 22.32 28.58 6.49
CA LEU A 109 23.31 28.11 7.43
C LEU A 109 23.69 26.67 7.09
N GLU A 110 24.98 26.36 7.08
CA GLU A 110 25.45 24.99 6.91
C GLU A 110 25.80 24.41 8.28
N LEU A 111 24.89 23.59 8.84
CA LEU A 111 25.23 22.82 10.03
C LEU A 111 26.17 21.66 9.65
N PRO A 112 27.19 21.36 10.48
CA PRO A 112 28.15 20.30 10.18
C PRO A 112 27.46 18.93 10.10
N TRP A 113 27.67 18.21 9.00
CA TRP A 113 27.09 16.87 8.79
C TRP A 113 27.62 15.86 9.80
N ASP A 114 28.83 16.04 10.34
CA ASP A 114 29.48 15.13 11.30
C ASP A 114 29.18 15.46 12.77
N SER A 115 28.15 16.28 13.03
CA SER A 115 27.76 16.69 14.39
C SER A 115 26.54 15.94 14.90
N ALA A 116 26.67 15.39 16.12
CA ALA A 116 25.56 14.79 16.84
C ALA A 116 24.39 15.77 17.09
N TRP A 117 24.67 17.08 17.21
CA TRP A 117 23.61 18.08 17.35
C TRP A 117 22.81 18.25 16.06
N THR A 118 23.48 18.27 14.90
CA THR A 118 22.82 18.29 13.59
C THR A 118 21.94 17.06 13.41
N TRP A 119 22.43 15.89 13.84
CA TRP A 119 21.67 14.64 13.85
C TRP A 119 20.38 14.74 14.69
N TRP A 120 20.45 15.17 15.94
CA TRP A 120 19.25 15.31 16.78
C TRP A 120 18.28 16.39 16.29
N LEU A 121 18.79 17.49 15.73
CA LEU A 121 17.96 18.52 15.10
C LEU A 121 17.25 17.99 13.86
N ALA A 122 17.94 17.20 13.03
CA ALA A 122 17.34 16.55 11.88
C ALA A 122 16.28 15.52 12.29
N PHE A 123 16.52 14.73 13.33
CA PHE A 123 15.51 13.84 13.92
C PHE A 123 14.23 14.60 14.28
N LEU A 124 14.34 15.65 15.10
CA LEU A 124 13.18 16.44 15.53
C LEU A 124 12.50 17.15 14.36
N GLY A 125 13.30 17.68 13.42
CA GLY A 125 12.78 18.38 12.25
C GLY A 125 12.03 17.45 11.29
N VAL A 126 12.57 16.26 11.00
CA VAL A 126 11.91 15.27 10.14
C VAL A 126 10.63 14.79 10.81
N ASP A 127 10.67 14.47 12.10
CA ASP A 127 9.48 13.99 12.82
C ASP A 127 8.38 15.07 12.90
N PHE A 128 8.75 16.33 13.08
CA PHE A 128 7.83 17.46 13.02
C PHE A 128 7.29 17.72 11.61
N GLY A 129 8.14 17.60 10.59
CA GLY A 129 7.74 17.65 9.18
C GLY A 129 6.71 16.57 8.87
N TYR A 130 6.96 15.34 9.33
CA TYR A 130 6.02 14.23 9.19
C TYR A 130 4.68 14.52 9.89
N TYR A 131 4.68 15.05 11.12
CA TYR A 131 3.44 15.45 11.79
C TYR A 131 2.59 16.37 10.90
N TRP A 132 3.19 17.35 10.23
CA TRP A 132 2.46 18.24 9.33
C TRP A 132 2.01 17.57 8.03
N VAL A 133 2.85 16.73 7.43
CA VAL A 133 2.44 15.89 6.28
C VAL A 133 1.19 15.12 6.66
N HIS A 134 1.24 14.41 7.78
CA HIS A 134 0.21 13.49 8.22
C HIS A 134 -1.08 14.21 8.60
N ARG A 135 -0.98 15.30 9.37
CA ARG A 135 -2.11 16.17 9.68
C ARG A 135 -2.76 16.74 8.43
N CYS A 136 -1.98 17.27 7.49
CA CYS A 136 -2.53 17.80 6.25
C CYS A 136 -3.14 16.71 5.37
N SER A 137 -2.61 15.48 5.43
CA SER A 137 -3.18 14.30 4.78
C SER A 137 -4.55 13.92 5.32
N HIS A 138 -4.89 14.22 6.57
CA HIS A 138 -6.25 14.02 7.08
C HIS A 138 -7.14 15.26 6.91
N GLU A 139 -6.55 16.45 6.95
CA GLU A 139 -7.32 17.70 6.95
C GLU A 139 -7.52 18.35 5.56
N LEU A 140 -6.90 17.83 4.49
CA LEU A 140 -7.03 18.31 3.11
C LEU A 140 -7.45 17.16 2.18
N ASN A 141 -8.58 17.29 1.50
CA ASN A 141 -9.13 16.29 0.57
C ASN A 141 -8.09 15.76 -0.44
N ILE A 142 -7.30 16.63 -1.06
CA ILE A 142 -6.30 16.20 -2.06
C ILE A 142 -5.18 15.34 -1.48
N LEU A 143 -4.76 15.62 -0.24
CA LEU A 143 -3.73 14.82 0.44
C LEU A 143 -4.33 13.58 1.09
N TRP A 144 -5.61 13.65 1.51
CA TRP A 144 -6.38 12.50 1.94
C TRP A 144 -6.58 11.49 0.80
N ALA A 145 -6.75 11.95 -0.44
CA ALA A 145 -6.79 11.05 -1.59
C ALA A 145 -5.53 10.17 -1.71
N ALA A 146 -4.37 10.72 -1.37
CA ALA A 146 -3.10 9.98 -1.34
C ALA A 146 -2.94 9.12 -0.07
N HIS A 147 -3.63 9.44 1.01
CA HIS A 147 -3.40 8.82 2.31
C HIS A 147 -4.48 7.80 2.71
N GLN A 148 -5.72 7.95 2.24
CA GLN A 148 -6.85 7.09 2.59
C GLN A 148 -6.61 5.61 2.27
N VAL A 149 -5.77 5.33 1.25
CA VAL A 149 -5.35 3.96 0.91
C VAL A 149 -4.80 3.27 2.15
N HIS A 150 -4.00 3.96 2.96
CA HIS A 150 -3.43 3.46 4.21
C HIS A 150 -4.48 3.13 5.26
N HIS A 151 -5.51 3.96 5.37
CA HIS A 151 -6.63 3.78 6.29
C HIS A 151 -7.72 2.84 5.77
N SER A 152 -7.63 2.38 4.52
CA SER A 152 -8.71 1.62 3.89
C SER A 152 -8.84 0.17 4.37
N SER A 153 -7.82 -0.37 5.05
CA SER A 153 -7.92 -1.72 5.61
C SER A 153 -8.85 -1.75 6.81
N GLU A 154 -9.78 -2.71 6.80
CA GLU A 154 -10.65 -3.02 7.94
C GLU A 154 -10.00 -4.00 8.93
N TYR A 155 -8.75 -4.42 8.66
CA TYR A 155 -7.94 -5.29 9.52
C TYR A 155 -6.67 -4.54 9.95
N TYR A 156 -6.39 -4.50 11.26
CA TYR A 156 -5.22 -3.79 11.76
C TYR A 156 -4.11 -4.76 12.18
N ASN A 157 -3.04 -4.80 11.39
CA ASN A 157 -1.87 -5.65 11.59
C ASN A 157 -0.66 -5.08 10.86
N LEU A 158 0.50 -5.72 10.95
CA LEU A 158 1.74 -5.19 10.38
C LEU A 158 1.73 -5.07 8.86
N THR A 159 0.84 -5.78 8.15
CA THR A 159 0.68 -5.56 6.70
C THR A 159 0.03 -4.23 6.38
N THR A 160 -0.78 -3.66 7.28
CA THR A 160 -1.40 -2.33 7.14
C THR A 160 -0.33 -1.24 6.98
N ALA A 161 0.83 -1.37 7.64
CA ALA A 161 1.97 -0.47 7.47
C ALA A 161 2.43 -0.36 6.01
N LEU A 162 2.31 -1.46 5.25
CA LEU A 162 2.74 -1.56 3.86
C LEU A 162 1.66 -1.10 2.87
N ARG A 163 0.43 -0.85 3.33
CA ARG A 163 -0.65 -0.34 2.48
C ARG A 163 -0.44 1.15 2.20
N GLN A 164 0.45 1.47 1.27
CA GLN A 164 0.84 2.84 0.91
C GLN A 164 0.34 3.18 -0.49
N SER A 165 -0.16 4.40 -0.71
CA SER A 165 -0.60 4.81 -2.04
C SER A 165 0.58 5.05 -2.98
N VAL A 166 0.37 4.79 -4.27
CA VAL A 166 1.25 5.25 -5.37
C VAL A 166 1.44 6.76 -5.42
N THR A 167 0.50 7.52 -4.85
CA THR A 167 0.54 8.98 -4.87
C THR A 167 1.15 9.63 -3.63
N GLN A 168 1.41 8.86 -2.56
CA GLN A 168 1.84 9.38 -1.25
C GLN A 168 3.18 10.15 -1.34
N GLN A 169 4.14 9.67 -2.12
CA GLN A 169 5.46 10.33 -2.26
C GLN A 169 5.38 11.72 -2.92
N PHE A 170 4.32 11.99 -3.68
CA PHE A 170 4.10 13.30 -4.33
C PHE A 170 3.44 14.31 -3.39
N ALA A 171 2.91 13.85 -2.25
CA ALA A 171 2.15 14.64 -1.29
C ALA A 171 3.02 15.20 -0.13
N SER A 172 4.20 14.64 0.14
CA SER A 172 4.98 14.92 1.36
C SER A 172 6.11 15.95 1.22
N TRP A 173 6.77 16.00 0.06
CA TRP A 173 8.09 16.65 -0.09
C TRP A 173 8.16 18.12 0.37
N VAL A 174 7.10 18.90 0.15
CA VAL A 174 7.05 20.34 0.48
C VAL A 174 7.25 20.63 1.96
N PHE A 175 6.82 19.71 2.83
CA PHE A 175 6.83 19.89 4.28
C PHE A 175 8.25 19.79 4.87
N TYR A 176 9.18 19.17 4.15
CA TYR A 176 10.57 19.02 4.58
C TYR A 176 11.50 20.12 4.04
N LEU A 177 11.09 20.87 3.00
CA LEU A 177 11.92 21.90 2.38
C LEU A 177 12.43 22.99 3.32
N PRO A 178 11.68 23.45 4.35
CA PRO A 178 12.21 24.44 5.29
C PRO A 178 13.47 23.95 6.01
N MET A 179 13.63 22.64 6.22
CA MET A 179 14.82 22.08 6.84
C MET A 179 16.06 22.18 5.94
N ALA A 180 15.88 22.15 4.61
CA ALA A 180 16.98 22.30 3.64
C ALA A 180 17.64 23.68 3.70
N LEU A 181 17.12 24.62 4.50
CA LEU A 181 17.78 25.88 4.76
C LEU A 181 18.94 25.76 5.75
N ILE A 182 18.97 24.69 6.56
CA ILE A 182 19.92 24.51 7.67
C ILE A 182 20.49 23.09 7.87
N ILE A 183 19.77 22.03 7.49
CA ILE A 183 20.16 20.63 7.70
C ILE A 183 20.75 20.03 6.40
N PRO A 184 21.98 19.47 6.43
CA PRO A 184 22.59 18.82 5.28
C PRO A 184 21.75 17.68 4.70
N PRO A 185 21.70 17.50 3.36
CA PRO A 185 20.88 16.50 2.71
C PRO A 185 21.19 15.06 3.14
N SER A 186 22.46 14.73 3.42
CA SER A 186 22.85 13.38 3.86
C SER A 186 22.22 13.02 5.21
N VAL A 187 22.22 13.96 6.15
CA VAL A 187 21.60 13.79 7.47
C VAL A 187 20.08 13.69 7.32
N PHE A 188 19.45 14.55 6.51
CA PHE A 188 18.03 14.44 6.18
C PHE A 188 17.65 13.05 5.60
N ALA A 189 18.43 12.56 4.63
CA ALA A 189 18.20 11.26 3.97
C ALA A 189 18.30 10.06 4.93
N VAL A 190 19.07 10.18 6.01
CA VAL A 190 19.10 9.18 7.10
C VAL A 190 17.81 9.24 7.91
N HIS A 191 17.43 10.42 8.38
CA HIS A 191 16.31 10.57 9.31
C HIS A 191 14.94 10.32 8.67
N ILE A 192 14.76 10.62 7.38
CA ILE A 192 13.52 10.30 6.66
C ILE A 192 13.30 8.78 6.57
N GLN A 193 14.36 8.00 6.37
CA GLN A 193 14.29 6.54 6.36
C GLN A 193 14.00 5.98 7.75
N PHE A 194 14.68 6.47 8.78
CA PHE A 194 14.44 6.00 10.16
C PHE A 194 13.05 6.36 10.67
N ASN A 195 12.52 7.54 10.30
CA ASN A 195 11.14 7.90 10.61
C ASN A 195 10.15 6.92 9.96
N LEU A 196 10.35 6.55 8.68
CA LEU A 196 9.54 5.54 8.00
C LEU A 196 9.67 4.15 8.66
N LEU A 197 10.89 3.73 9.00
CA LEU A 197 11.14 2.43 9.65
C LEU A 197 10.44 2.33 11.02
N TYR A 198 10.49 3.39 11.82
CA TYR A 198 9.84 3.44 13.13
C TYR A 198 8.33 3.22 13.01
N GLN A 199 7.69 3.81 12.01
CA GLN A 199 6.25 3.72 11.83
C GLN A 199 5.77 2.30 11.46
N PHE A 200 6.66 1.38 11.08
CA PHE A 200 6.23 0.02 10.77
C PHE A 200 5.65 -0.70 11.99
N TRP A 201 6.38 -0.75 13.10
CA TRP A 201 6.06 -1.64 14.24
C TRP A 201 4.85 -1.17 15.06
N ILE A 202 4.46 0.10 14.91
CA ILE A 202 3.27 0.66 15.59
C ILE A 202 1.95 0.13 15.01
N HIS A 203 1.96 -0.60 13.89
CA HIS A 203 0.78 -1.22 13.29
C HIS A 203 0.49 -2.61 13.85
N THR A 204 0.14 -2.70 15.14
CA THR A 204 -0.21 -3.99 15.74
C THR A 204 -1.25 -3.85 16.86
N GLU A 205 -2.07 -4.88 17.04
CA GLU A 205 -2.99 -5.00 18.18
C GLU A 205 -2.39 -5.77 19.37
N PHE A 206 -1.18 -6.34 19.22
CA PHE A 206 -0.56 -7.16 20.25
C PHE A 206 -0.01 -6.36 21.43
N VAL A 207 0.57 -5.20 21.15
CA VAL A 207 1.16 -4.33 22.15
C VAL A 207 0.10 -3.32 22.57
N ARG A 208 -0.43 -3.47 23.79
CA ARG A 208 -1.57 -2.69 24.27
C ARG A 208 -1.18 -1.40 24.98
N ASP A 209 -0.17 -1.44 25.83
CA ASP A 209 0.27 -0.32 26.65
C ASP A 209 1.79 -0.40 26.82
N LEU A 210 2.46 0.74 26.68
CA LEU A 210 3.89 0.92 26.98
C LEU A 210 4.15 1.84 28.18
N GLY A 211 3.09 2.16 28.93
CA GLY A 211 3.16 2.93 30.17
C GLY A 211 3.80 4.30 29.96
N PRO A 212 4.81 4.70 30.75
CA PRO A 212 5.38 6.04 30.66
C PRO A 212 5.99 6.42 29.30
N LEU A 213 6.33 5.45 28.45
CA LEU A 213 6.86 5.75 27.11
C LEU A 213 5.82 6.45 26.23
N GLU A 214 4.52 6.23 26.47
CA GLU A 214 3.40 6.81 25.72
C GLU A 214 3.24 8.32 25.94
N TRP A 215 3.96 8.91 26.90
CA TRP A 215 4.00 10.37 27.02
C TRP A 215 4.84 11.03 25.92
N ILE A 216 5.78 10.28 25.33
CA ILE A 216 6.79 10.82 24.42
C ILE A 216 6.73 10.15 23.05
N LEU A 217 6.63 8.82 23.01
CA LEU A 217 6.66 8.03 21.80
C LEU A 217 5.26 7.83 21.22
N ASN A 218 5.16 7.84 19.90
CA ASN A 218 4.01 7.27 19.23
C ASN A 218 4.06 5.74 19.40
N THR A 219 2.96 5.13 19.83
CA THR A 219 2.93 3.72 20.20
C THR A 219 1.80 3.01 19.45
N PRO A 220 1.77 1.67 19.45
CA PRO A 220 0.67 0.93 18.85
C PRO A 220 -0.71 1.35 19.37
N SER A 221 -0.83 1.76 20.63
CA SER A 221 -2.09 2.27 21.18
C SER A 221 -2.54 3.57 20.51
N HIS A 222 -1.66 4.55 20.45
CA HIS A 222 -1.93 5.82 19.77
C HIS A 222 -2.24 5.63 18.28
N HIS A 223 -1.49 4.74 17.62
CA HIS A 223 -1.64 4.50 16.19
C HIS A 223 -2.88 3.68 15.84
N ARG A 224 -3.37 2.80 16.74
CA ARG A 224 -4.71 2.21 16.61
C ARG A 224 -5.78 3.29 16.61
N VAL A 225 -5.76 4.21 17.58
CA VAL A 225 -6.70 5.34 17.62
C VAL A 225 -6.63 6.13 16.32
N HIS A 226 -5.44 6.42 15.82
CA HIS A 226 -5.24 7.12 14.56
C HIS A 226 -5.92 6.41 13.36
N HIS A 227 -5.80 5.09 13.28
CA HIS A 227 -6.46 4.29 12.24
C HIS A 227 -7.94 4.00 12.50
N GLY A 228 -8.43 4.37 13.68
CA GLY A 228 -9.80 4.15 14.08
C GLY A 228 -10.78 5.07 13.35
N ARG A 229 -11.95 4.53 13.04
CA ARG A 229 -13.09 5.29 12.49
C ARG A 229 -14.17 5.61 13.51
N ASN A 230 -13.99 5.21 14.77
CA ASN A 230 -14.85 5.65 15.87
C ASN A 230 -14.85 7.19 15.93
N ARG A 231 -15.95 7.81 16.37
CA ARG A 231 -16.06 9.28 16.41
C ARG A 231 -14.92 9.96 17.19
N TYR A 232 -14.43 9.35 18.26
CA TYR A 232 -13.34 9.91 19.08
C TYR A 232 -11.96 9.77 18.42
N CYS A 233 -11.81 8.88 17.44
CA CYS A 233 -10.57 8.60 16.72
C CYS A 233 -10.31 9.58 15.57
N ILE A 234 -11.36 10.19 15.02
CA ILE A 234 -11.24 11.03 13.83
C ILE A 234 -10.36 12.25 14.10
N ASP A 235 -9.41 12.48 13.20
CA ASP A 235 -8.48 13.61 13.24
C ASP A 235 -7.62 13.66 14.53
N LYS A 236 -7.09 12.50 14.95
CA LYS A 236 -6.23 12.34 16.13
C LYS A 236 -4.90 11.64 15.84
N ASN A 237 -3.93 11.92 16.70
CA ASN A 237 -2.65 11.21 16.80
C ASN A 237 -1.85 11.14 15.49
N TYR A 238 -1.45 12.29 14.95
CA TYR A 238 -0.70 12.40 13.69
C TYR A 238 0.81 12.15 13.80
N GLY A 239 1.36 12.04 15.02
CA GLY A 239 2.80 11.87 15.25
C GLY A 239 3.39 10.65 14.53
N GLY A 240 4.62 10.79 14.03
CA GLY A 240 5.34 9.67 13.41
C GLY A 240 6.03 8.80 14.46
N THR A 241 7.14 9.33 14.99
CA THR A 241 7.92 8.73 16.08
C THR A 241 7.52 9.30 17.44
N LEU A 242 7.26 10.61 17.52
CA LEU A 242 6.94 11.28 18.77
C LEU A 242 5.47 11.70 18.81
N ILE A 243 4.78 11.35 19.90
CA ILE A 243 3.40 11.79 20.16
C ILE A 243 3.34 13.20 20.78
N ILE A 244 4.50 13.77 21.12
CA ILE A 244 4.59 15.09 21.77
C ILE A 244 3.93 16.19 20.93
N TRP A 245 4.01 16.09 19.60
CA TRP A 245 3.41 17.07 18.69
C TRP A 245 1.90 17.11 18.82
N ASP A 246 1.26 15.95 18.90
CA ASP A 246 -0.18 15.85 19.13
C ASP A 246 -0.61 16.45 20.47
N ARG A 247 0.18 16.22 21.51
CA ARG A 247 -0.08 16.80 22.85
C ARG A 247 0.07 18.32 22.83
N MET A 248 1.10 18.84 22.17
CA MET A 248 1.36 20.27 22.06
C MET A 248 0.33 21.00 21.20
N LEU A 249 -0.13 20.37 20.12
CA LEU A 249 -1.01 20.96 19.12
C LEU A 249 -2.49 20.57 19.26
N GLY A 250 -2.83 19.85 20.34
CA GLY A 250 -4.21 19.54 20.73
C GLY A 250 -4.89 18.47 19.88
N THR A 251 -4.12 17.60 19.22
CA THR A 251 -4.62 16.50 18.37
C THR A 251 -4.48 15.12 19.03
N PHE A 252 -4.02 15.07 20.29
CA PHE A 252 -3.89 13.82 21.03
C PHE A 252 -5.24 13.24 21.48
N ALA A 253 -5.42 11.93 21.35
CA ALA A 253 -6.46 11.14 22.01
C ALA A 253 -5.89 9.80 22.52
N PRO A 254 -6.16 9.41 23.78
CA PRO A 254 -5.83 8.07 24.25
C PRO A 254 -6.75 7.01 23.63
N GLU A 255 -6.30 5.76 23.62
CA GLU A 255 -7.19 4.62 23.31
C GLU A 255 -8.11 4.37 24.51
N ASP A 256 -9.42 4.34 24.25
CA ASP A 256 -10.45 4.17 25.28
C ASP A 256 -11.35 2.98 24.95
N ASP A 257 -12.27 3.17 24.00
CA ASP A 257 -13.15 2.11 23.49
C ASP A 257 -12.45 1.24 22.45
N LYS A 258 -13.02 0.03 22.22
CA LYS A 258 -12.60 -0.85 21.12
C LYS A 258 -12.58 -0.09 19.80
N VAL A 259 -11.40 -0.02 19.20
CA VAL A 259 -11.20 0.64 17.91
C VAL A 259 -11.74 -0.23 16.78
N ILE A 260 -12.49 0.39 15.88
CA ILE A 260 -12.97 -0.18 14.62
C ILE A 260 -12.21 0.52 13.49
N TYR A 261 -11.70 -0.26 12.54
CA TYR A 261 -10.80 0.22 11.48
C TYR A 261 -11.52 0.34 10.13
N GLY A 262 -10.79 0.83 9.12
CA GLY A 262 -11.29 1.11 7.79
C GLY A 262 -11.81 2.54 7.65
N LEU A 263 -12.24 2.91 6.45
CA LEU A 263 -12.82 4.22 6.19
C LEU A 263 -14.20 4.36 6.84
N THR A 264 -14.59 5.59 7.18
CA THR A 264 -15.96 5.92 7.61
C THR A 264 -17.00 5.58 6.55
N HIS A 265 -16.60 5.61 5.27
CA HIS A 265 -17.36 5.10 4.14
C HIS A 265 -16.53 4.01 3.43
N PRO A 266 -16.78 2.72 3.73
CA PRO A 266 -15.97 1.62 3.21
C PRO A 266 -16.01 1.51 1.69
N ILE A 267 -14.86 1.18 1.10
CA ILE A 267 -14.72 0.97 -0.36
C ILE A 267 -15.24 -0.41 -0.82
N ASN A 268 -15.25 -1.42 0.07
CA ASN A 268 -15.78 -2.77 -0.15
C ASN A 268 -15.25 -3.45 -1.43
N THR A 269 -13.95 -3.36 -1.68
CA THR A 269 -13.28 -3.96 -2.84
C THR A 269 -11.82 -4.26 -2.52
N PHE A 270 -11.28 -5.30 -3.14
CA PHE A 270 -9.85 -5.63 -3.15
C PHE A 270 -9.16 -5.29 -4.47
N ASP A 271 -9.90 -4.76 -5.46
CA ASP A 271 -9.34 -4.16 -6.67
C ASP A 271 -8.40 -3.01 -6.32
N ILE A 272 -7.11 -3.24 -6.53
CA ILE A 272 -6.07 -2.29 -6.16
C ILE A 272 -6.18 -0.94 -6.90
N LEU A 273 -6.68 -0.91 -8.14
CA LEU A 273 -6.85 0.35 -8.86
C LEU A 273 -8.01 1.16 -8.30
N SER A 274 -9.10 0.50 -7.90
CA SER A 274 -10.20 1.16 -7.20
C SER A 274 -9.73 1.70 -5.84
N VAL A 275 -9.01 0.88 -5.06
CA VAL A 275 -8.41 1.29 -3.78
C VAL A 275 -7.55 2.55 -3.93
N GLU A 276 -6.72 2.64 -4.96
CA GLU A 276 -5.84 3.79 -5.20
C GLU A 276 -6.57 5.03 -5.74
N PHE A 277 -7.55 4.86 -6.65
CA PHE A 277 -8.03 5.97 -7.50
C PHE A 277 -9.51 6.33 -7.36
N GLU A 278 -10.32 5.56 -6.63
CA GLU A 278 -11.75 5.85 -6.49
C GLU A 278 -11.98 7.21 -5.81
N TYR A 279 -11.22 7.50 -4.75
CA TYR A 279 -11.34 8.77 -4.04
C TYR A 279 -10.96 9.98 -4.92
N TYR A 280 -9.95 9.85 -5.77
CA TYR A 280 -9.62 10.88 -6.77
C TYR A 280 -10.77 11.11 -7.76
N THR A 281 -11.41 10.03 -8.20
CA THR A 281 -12.58 10.10 -9.08
C THR A 281 -13.76 10.79 -8.38
N TYR A 282 -13.96 10.51 -7.09
CA TYR A 282 -14.93 11.23 -6.25
C TYR A 282 -14.62 12.73 -6.19
N LEU A 283 -13.39 13.12 -5.87
CA LEU A 283 -12.99 14.52 -5.80
C LEU A 283 -13.17 15.25 -7.12
N LEU A 284 -12.83 14.61 -8.25
CA LEU A 284 -13.03 15.21 -9.58
C LEU A 284 -14.52 15.47 -9.86
N LYS A 285 -15.40 14.52 -9.53
CA LYS A 285 -16.85 14.68 -9.68
C LYS A 285 -17.39 15.81 -8.80
N GLN A 286 -16.95 15.88 -7.54
CA GLN A 286 -17.31 16.95 -6.61
C GLN A 286 -16.81 18.31 -7.11
N PHE A 287 -15.57 18.37 -7.60
CA PHE A 287 -14.96 19.58 -8.13
C PHE A 287 -15.69 20.09 -9.37
N ILE A 288 -16.05 19.22 -10.31
CA ILE A 288 -16.81 19.59 -11.51
C ILE A 288 -18.19 20.11 -11.12
N SER A 289 -18.87 19.43 -10.19
CA SER A 289 -20.23 19.76 -9.75
C SER A 289 -20.32 20.99 -8.82
N ALA A 290 -19.22 21.37 -8.18
CA ALA A 290 -19.19 22.51 -7.27
C ALA A 290 -19.42 23.85 -8.00
N ASN A 291 -20.37 24.64 -7.48
CA ASN A 291 -20.72 25.96 -8.00
C ASN A 291 -19.80 27.04 -7.42
N GLY A 292 -19.12 27.78 -8.29
CA GLY A 292 -18.23 28.89 -7.91
C GLY A 292 -16.81 28.46 -7.52
N ILE A 293 -15.87 29.39 -7.62
CA ILE A 293 -14.44 29.12 -7.38
C ILE A 293 -14.19 28.73 -5.91
N THR A 294 -14.89 29.36 -4.97
CA THR A 294 -14.74 29.10 -3.53
C THR A 294 -15.05 27.64 -3.18
N HIS A 295 -16.19 27.11 -3.62
CA HIS A 295 -16.53 25.70 -3.37
C HIS A 295 -15.59 24.75 -4.10
N LYS A 296 -15.15 25.09 -5.32
CA LYS A 296 -14.16 24.30 -6.06
C LYS A 296 -12.84 24.20 -5.29
N LEU A 297 -12.35 25.30 -4.73
CA LEU A 297 -11.15 25.29 -3.88
C LEU A 297 -11.39 24.53 -2.57
N SER A 298 -12.58 24.65 -1.97
CA SER A 298 -12.92 23.88 -0.76
C SER A 298 -12.94 22.38 -0.99
N VAL A 299 -13.39 21.88 -2.14
CA VAL A 299 -13.28 20.45 -2.49
C VAL A 299 -11.83 19.95 -2.47
N ILE A 300 -10.85 20.81 -2.74
CA ILE A 300 -9.43 20.44 -2.76
C ILE A 300 -8.80 20.62 -1.36
N PHE A 301 -9.06 21.76 -0.71
CA PHE A 301 -8.31 22.23 0.47
C PHE A 301 -9.10 22.21 1.79
N SER A 302 -10.36 21.76 1.79
CA SER A 302 -11.08 21.44 3.02
C SER A 302 -10.98 19.93 3.31
N GLY A 303 -11.38 19.49 4.51
CA GLY A 303 -11.27 18.10 4.93
C GLY A 303 -12.30 17.17 4.29
N PRO A 304 -12.14 15.85 4.42
CA PRO A 304 -12.99 14.83 3.78
C PRO A 304 -14.48 14.93 4.12
N GLY A 305 -14.82 15.44 5.30
CA GLY A 305 -16.22 15.66 5.73
C GLY A 305 -16.85 16.96 5.22
N TRP A 306 -16.11 17.81 4.50
CA TRP A 306 -16.62 19.12 4.08
C TRP A 306 -17.70 19.03 3.01
N THR A 307 -18.76 19.81 3.19
CA THR A 307 -19.76 20.12 2.16
C THR A 307 -20.18 21.60 2.26
N PRO A 308 -20.77 22.21 1.21
CA PRO A 308 -21.21 23.61 1.27
C PRO A 308 -22.09 23.90 2.50
N GLY A 309 -21.68 24.87 3.32
CA GLY A 309 -22.37 25.27 4.55
C GLY A 309 -21.89 24.57 5.83
N LYS A 310 -21.01 23.56 5.73
CA LYS A 310 -20.42 22.87 6.90
C LYS A 310 -19.02 23.42 7.27
N PRO A 311 -18.53 23.14 8.50
CA PRO A 311 -17.16 23.52 8.90
C PRO A 311 -16.10 22.91 7.98
N ARG A 312 -14.89 23.50 7.98
CA ARG A 312 -13.78 23.10 7.09
C ARG A 312 -13.45 21.60 7.15
N LEU A 313 -13.56 20.97 8.31
CA LEU A 313 -13.27 19.53 8.48
C LEU A 313 -14.52 18.64 8.38
N GLY A 314 -15.68 19.22 8.10
CA GLY A 314 -16.96 18.55 8.20
C GLY A 314 -17.60 18.71 9.58
N ASP A 315 -18.81 18.18 9.71
CA ASP A 315 -19.54 18.12 10.98
C ASP A 315 -19.39 16.70 11.56
N PRO A 316 -18.86 16.54 12.80
CA PRO A 316 -18.75 15.24 13.45
C PRO A 316 -20.08 14.48 13.56
N GLU A 317 -21.21 15.18 13.56
CA GLU A 317 -22.53 14.53 13.62
C GLU A 317 -22.93 13.82 12.30
N ASP A 318 -22.26 14.15 11.19
CA ASP A 318 -22.46 13.45 9.92
C ASP A 318 -21.78 12.07 9.91
N LEU A 319 -20.86 11.82 10.85
CA LEU A 319 -20.13 10.57 10.89
C LEU A 319 -21.07 9.41 11.23
N PRO A 320 -21.01 8.30 10.47
CA PRO A 320 -21.76 7.10 10.80
C PRO A 320 -21.53 6.68 12.25
N GLU A 321 -22.60 6.25 12.92
CA GLU A 321 -22.49 5.66 14.25
C GLU A 321 -21.79 4.31 14.14
N ILE A 322 -20.75 4.12 14.95
CA ILE A 322 -19.98 2.87 14.99
C ILE A 322 -20.46 2.04 16.18
N THR A 323 -21.07 0.89 15.91
CA THR A 323 -21.68 0.03 16.93
C THR A 323 -20.73 -1.05 17.45
N GLY A 324 -19.65 -1.33 16.71
CA GLY A 324 -18.73 -2.43 16.99
C GLY A 324 -19.20 -3.78 16.46
N GLU A 325 -20.36 -3.83 15.80
CA GLU A 325 -20.93 -5.01 15.13
C GLU A 325 -20.62 -5.03 13.63
N GLU A 326 -19.87 -4.04 13.12
CA GLU A 326 -19.53 -3.97 11.71
C GLU A 326 -18.67 -5.16 11.29
N VAL A 327 -19.06 -5.76 10.17
CA VAL A 327 -18.38 -6.91 9.61
C VAL A 327 -17.48 -6.42 8.46
N PRO A 328 -16.16 -6.65 8.53
CA PRO A 328 -15.25 -6.31 7.45
C PRO A 328 -15.65 -6.96 6.12
N HIS A 329 -15.40 -6.28 5.00
CA HIS A 329 -15.56 -6.86 3.67
C HIS A 329 -14.66 -8.08 3.52
N ASN A 330 -15.28 -9.26 3.42
CA ASN A 330 -14.58 -10.52 3.29
C ASN A 330 -15.50 -11.55 2.62
N PRO A 331 -15.58 -11.56 1.27
CA PRO A 331 -16.35 -12.54 0.53
C PRO A 331 -15.95 -13.97 0.91
N HIS A 332 -16.90 -14.90 0.89
CA HIS A 332 -16.61 -16.32 1.14
C HIS A 332 -16.16 -17.01 -0.15
N TRP A 333 -14.97 -17.59 -0.13
CA TRP A 333 -14.29 -18.18 -1.28
C TRP A 333 -13.47 -19.41 -0.88
N SER A 334 -13.29 -20.35 -1.80
CA SER A 334 -12.73 -21.67 -1.53
C SER A 334 -11.26 -21.60 -1.16
N SER A 335 -10.78 -22.54 -0.33
CA SER A 335 -9.37 -22.66 0.00
C SER A 335 -8.50 -22.88 -1.25
N ALA A 336 -9.10 -23.43 -2.31
CA ALA A 336 -8.49 -23.64 -3.60
C ALA A 336 -8.19 -22.28 -4.28
N LEU A 337 -9.16 -21.38 -4.31
CA LEU A 337 -9.01 -20.04 -4.88
C LEU A 337 -8.06 -19.17 -4.03
N GLN A 338 -8.10 -19.32 -2.70
CA GLN A 338 -7.14 -18.70 -1.77
C GLN A 338 -5.69 -19.10 -2.08
N ALA A 339 -5.44 -20.41 -2.22
CA ALA A 339 -4.12 -20.94 -2.56
C ALA A 339 -3.66 -20.43 -3.94
N TYR A 340 -4.58 -20.36 -4.90
CA TYR A 340 -4.29 -19.83 -6.23
C TYR A 340 -3.83 -18.37 -6.19
N VAL A 341 -4.61 -17.49 -5.53
CA VAL A 341 -4.26 -16.07 -5.39
C VAL A 341 -2.91 -15.92 -4.69
N HIS A 342 -2.68 -16.68 -3.61
CA HIS A 342 -1.41 -16.64 -2.89
C HIS A 342 -0.22 -17.02 -3.77
N VAL A 343 -0.31 -18.10 -4.55
CA VAL A 343 0.76 -18.53 -5.47
C VAL A 343 0.99 -17.48 -6.58
N GLN A 344 -0.07 -16.98 -7.21
CA GLN A 344 0.07 -15.96 -8.25
C GLN A 344 0.66 -14.66 -7.70
N PHE A 345 0.28 -14.27 -6.48
CA PHE A 345 0.85 -13.13 -5.78
C PHE A 345 2.36 -13.29 -5.54
N LEU A 346 2.80 -14.46 -5.05
CA LEU A 346 4.23 -14.74 -4.85
C LEU A 346 5.01 -14.69 -6.18
N LEU A 347 4.43 -15.21 -7.26
CA LEU A 347 5.07 -15.14 -8.59
C LEU A 347 5.21 -13.70 -9.10
N VAL A 348 4.19 -12.86 -8.95
CA VAL A 348 4.29 -11.44 -9.35
C VAL A 348 5.25 -10.68 -8.43
N LEU A 349 5.31 -11.01 -7.13
CA LEU A 349 6.27 -10.43 -6.20
C LEU A 349 7.72 -10.77 -6.59
N VAL A 350 8.00 -11.99 -7.04
CA VAL A 350 9.32 -12.35 -7.57
C VAL A 350 9.65 -11.55 -8.83
N ASN A 351 8.71 -11.43 -9.77
CA ASN A 351 8.92 -10.64 -10.98
C ASN A 351 9.15 -9.15 -10.68
N TYR A 352 8.43 -8.61 -9.70
CA TYR A 352 8.62 -7.26 -9.18
C TYR A 352 10.04 -7.07 -8.64
N ASN A 353 10.53 -7.97 -7.77
CA ASN A 353 11.88 -7.86 -7.23
C ASN A 353 12.95 -7.98 -8.34
N ASN A 354 12.75 -8.88 -9.30
CA ASN A 354 13.65 -9.02 -10.45
C ASN A 354 13.68 -7.75 -11.32
N LEU A 355 12.54 -7.08 -11.49
CA LEU A 355 12.46 -5.82 -12.23
C LEU A 355 13.35 -4.75 -11.58
N PHE A 356 13.21 -4.52 -10.28
CA PHE A 356 14.06 -3.57 -9.56
C PHE A 356 15.54 -3.96 -9.55
N ALA A 357 15.86 -5.25 -9.47
CA ALA A 357 17.25 -5.72 -9.49
C ALA A 357 17.91 -5.54 -10.87
N THR A 358 17.14 -5.54 -11.95
CA THR A 358 17.66 -5.56 -13.33
C THR A 358 17.31 -4.32 -14.15
N GLU A 359 16.59 -3.34 -13.59
CA GLU A 359 16.06 -2.17 -14.32
C GLU A 359 17.12 -1.43 -15.14
N HIS A 360 18.33 -1.30 -14.59
CA HIS A 360 19.45 -0.58 -15.21
C HIS A 360 19.97 -1.27 -16.48
N MET A 361 19.65 -2.55 -16.67
CA MET A 361 20.00 -3.34 -17.87
C MET A 361 18.84 -3.43 -18.88
N LEU A 362 17.65 -2.94 -18.54
CA LEU A 362 16.45 -3.07 -19.36
C LEU A 362 16.16 -1.80 -20.16
N SER A 363 15.49 -1.96 -21.31
CA SER A 363 14.96 -0.82 -22.04
C SER A 363 13.76 -0.20 -21.31
N GLN A 364 13.53 1.10 -21.46
CA GLN A 364 12.36 1.77 -20.87
C GLN A 364 11.04 1.11 -21.30
N THR A 365 10.93 0.69 -22.57
CA THR A 365 9.77 -0.06 -23.06
C THR A 365 9.57 -1.38 -22.32
N THR A 366 10.65 -2.11 -22.06
CA THR A 366 10.62 -3.35 -21.29
C THR A 366 10.14 -3.10 -19.86
N VAL A 367 10.69 -2.08 -19.19
CA VAL A 367 10.28 -1.70 -17.83
C VAL A 367 8.78 -1.36 -17.79
N LEU A 368 8.29 -0.57 -18.76
CA LEU A 368 6.87 -0.22 -18.88
C LEU A 368 5.98 -1.45 -19.09
N LEU A 369 6.40 -2.38 -19.96
CA LEU A 369 5.65 -3.61 -20.24
C LEU A 369 5.53 -4.51 -18.99
N ILE A 370 6.65 -4.74 -18.29
CA ILE A 370 6.66 -5.56 -17.07
C ILE A 370 5.85 -4.87 -15.96
N THR A 371 6.00 -3.56 -15.80
CA THR A 371 5.21 -2.77 -14.84
C THR A 371 3.72 -2.87 -15.13
N GLY A 372 3.31 -2.73 -16.39
CA GLY A 372 1.92 -2.89 -16.81
C GLY A 372 1.38 -4.30 -16.54
N TYR A 373 2.19 -5.34 -16.75
CA TYR A 373 1.83 -6.71 -16.40
C TYR A 373 1.66 -6.93 -14.90
N ILE A 374 2.55 -6.36 -14.08
CA ILE A 374 2.44 -6.40 -12.61
C ILE A 374 1.12 -5.74 -12.17
N LEU A 375 0.87 -4.50 -12.61
CA LEU A 375 -0.36 -3.76 -12.27
C LEU A 375 -1.62 -4.52 -12.69
N LEU A 376 -1.64 -5.05 -13.91
CA LEU A 376 -2.74 -5.88 -14.41
C LEU A 376 -2.96 -7.11 -13.53
N THR A 377 -1.87 -7.80 -13.15
CA THR A 377 -1.94 -8.99 -12.31
C THR A 377 -2.52 -8.67 -10.93
N LEU A 378 -2.01 -7.63 -10.25
CA LEU A 378 -2.51 -7.22 -8.94
C LEU A 378 -4.00 -6.85 -8.98
N THR A 379 -4.42 -6.12 -10.02
CA THR A 379 -5.83 -5.75 -10.26
C THR A 379 -6.72 -6.98 -10.41
N ILE A 380 -6.30 -7.96 -11.20
CA ILE A 380 -7.09 -9.16 -11.46
C ILE A 380 -7.16 -10.07 -10.23
N LEU A 381 -6.10 -10.16 -9.43
CA LEU A 381 -6.16 -10.83 -8.13
C LEU A 381 -7.22 -10.18 -7.24
N GLY A 382 -7.31 -8.84 -7.23
CA GLY A 382 -8.40 -8.10 -6.60
C GLY A 382 -9.79 -8.57 -7.06
N TYR A 383 -10.02 -8.61 -8.38
CA TYR A 383 -11.27 -9.10 -8.95
C TYR A 383 -11.62 -10.53 -8.56
N ILE A 384 -10.62 -11.41 -8.46
CA ILE A 384 -10.82 -12.80 -8.00
C ILE A 384 -11.25 -12.80 -6.53
N MET A 385 -10.58 -12.01 -5.68
CA MET A 385 -10.89 -11.91 -4.24
C MET A 385 -12.28 -11.30 -3.98
N ASP A 386 -12.74 -10.40 -4.85
CA ASP A 386 -14.10 -9.84 -4.82
C ASP A 386 -15.16 -10.74 -5.47
N LEU A 387 -14.78 -11.88 -6.02
CA LEU A 387 -15.66 -12.77 -6.79
C LEU A 387 -16.38 -12.04 -7.94
N SER A 388 -15.67 -11.13 -8.60
CA SER A 388 -16.20 -10.33 -9.70
C SER A 388 -16.69 -11.22 -10.84
N PRO A 389 -17.86 -10.94 -11.45
CA PRO A 389 -18.40 -11.74 -12.56
C PRO A 389 -17.45 -11.91 -13.75
N ASN A 390 -16.56 -10.95 -13.97
CA ASN A 390 -15.62 -10.94 -15.08
C ASN A 390 -14.21 -11.46 -14.69
N ALA A 391 -13.99 -11.86 -13.45
CA ALA A 391 -12.66 -12.25 -12.94
C ALA A 391 -12.04 -13.36 -13.80
N ALA A 392 -12.81 -14.41 -14.14
CA ALA A 392 -12.30 -15.52 -14.92
C ALA A 392 -11.90 -15.14 -16.36
N LEU A 393 -12.62 -14.19 -16.99
CA LEU A 393 -12.28 -13.70 -18.33
C LEU A 393 -10.95 -12.94 -18.29
N TRP A 394 -10.82 -12.02 -17.34
CA TRP A 394 -9.59 -11.24 -17.18
C TRP A 394 -8.40 -12.10 -16.80
N GLU A 395 -8.60 -13.10 -15.95
CA GLU A 395 -7.56 -14.03 -15.55
C GLU A 395 -7.07 -14.90 -16.71
N MET A 396 -7.97 -15.30 -17.61
CA MET A 396 -7.58 -15.96 -18.85
C MET A 396 -6.74 -15.04 -19.74
N SER A 397 -7.15 -13.78 -19.92
CA SER A 397 -6.38 -12.80 -20.70
C SER A 397 -4.99 -12.55 -20.09
N ARG A 398 -4.89 -12.45 -18.76
CA ARG A 398 -3.63 -12.30 -18.04
C ARG A 398 -2.71 -13.50 -18.23
N CYS A 399 -3.24 -14.72 -18.12
CA CYS A 399 -2.47 -15.95 -18.36
C CYS A 399 -1.91 -16.00 -19.79
N LEU A 400 -2.71 -15.61 -20.79
CA LEU A 400 -2.25 -15.54 -22.19
C LEU A 400 -1.15 -14.48 -22.37
N LEU A 401 -1.29 -13.32 -21.74
CA LEU A 401 -0.27 -12.27 -21.76
C LEU A 401 1.03 -12.73 -21.08
N MET A 402 0.93 -13.41 -19.94
CA MET A 402 2.08 -13.99 -19.23
C MET A 402 2.87 -14.93 -20.14
N LEU A 403 2.19 -15.84 -20.85
CA LEU A 403 2.83 -16.76 -21.78
C LEU A 403 3.54 -16.02 -22.93
N ALA A 404 2.92 -14.97 -23.46
CA ALA A 404 3.53 -14.15 -24.49
C ALA A 404 4.79 -13.44 -23.97
N LEU A 405 4.70 -12.77 -22.81
CA LEU A 405 5.83 -12.06 -22.22
C LEU A 405 6.99 -13.01 -21.88
N ASN A 406 6.69 -14.19 -21.37
CA ASN A 406 7.69 -15.22 -21.08
C ASN A 406 8.38 -15.70 -22.36
N ARG A 407 7.61 -15.97 -23.43
CA ARG A 407 8.16 -16.39 -24.73
C ARG A 407 9.15 -15.39 -25.33
N PHE A 408 8.91 -14.09 -25.12
CA PHE A 408 9.80 -13.03 -25.60
C PHE A 408 10.91 -12.66 -24.60
N GLY A 409 11.04 -13.40 -23.48
CA GLY A 409 12.08 -13.19 -22.49
C GLY A 409 11.89 -11.94 -21.62
N TYR A 410 10.69 -11.37 -21.58
CA TYR A 410 10.41 -10.19 -20.74
C TYR A 410 10.15 -10.54 -19.28
N ILE A 411 9.67 -11.76 -18.98
CA ILE A 411 9.45 -12.23 -17.61
C ILE A 411 10.05 -13.62 -17.43
N SER A 412 10.63 -13.87 -16.25
CA SER A 412 11.26 -15.15 -15.93
C SER A 412 10.20 -16.17 -15.49
N SER A 413 10.28 -17.37 -16.06
CA SER A 413 9.54 -18.57 -15.65
C SER A 413 10.22 -19.15 -14.42
N MET A 414 9.67 -18.90 -13.23
CA MET A 414 10.10 -19.59 -12.00
C MET A 414 9.65 -21.07 -11.96
N VAL A 415 9.02 -21.56 -13.03
CA VAL A 415 8.58 -22.94 -13.15
C VAL A 415 9.34 -23.57 -14.32
N PRO A 416 10.30 -24.48 -14.08
CA PRO A 416 10.99 -25.23 -15.14
C PRO A 416 10.03 -25.97 -16.09
N LEU A 417 8.82 -26.25 -15.61
CA LEU A 417 7.73 -26.87 -16.39
C LEU A 417 7.16 -25.95 -17.49
N LEU A 418 7.24 -24.62 -17.31
CA LEU A 418 6.84 -23.65 -18.32
C LEU A 418 7.90 -23.54 -19.42
N ASP A 419 9.19 -23.48 -19.05
CA ASP A 419 10.31 -23.47 -20.02
C ASP A 419 10.29 -24.70 -20.93
N LEU A 420 10.11 -25.89 -20.34
CA LEU A 420 9.98 -27.16 -21.06
C LEU A 420 8.77 -27.16 -22.02
N ALA A 421 7.69 -26.47 -21.66
CA ALA A 421 6.50 -26.33 -22.48
C ALA A 421 6.68 -25.29 -23.61
N THR A 422 7.43 -24.21 -23.39
CA THR A 422 7.77 -23.21 -24.43
C THR A 422 8.79 -23.73 -25.46
N GLU A 423 9.73 -24.58 -25.05
CA GLU A 423 10.64 -25.28 -25.97
C GLU A 423 9.89 -26.32 -26.82
N ALA A 424 9.00 -27.12 -26.20
CA ALA A 424 8.15 -28.08 -26.91
C ALA A 424 7.18 -27.44 -27.92
N MET A 425 6.85 -26.16 -27.78
CA MET A 425 5.93 -25.45 -28.68
C MET A 425 6.59 -24.96 -29.97
N LEU A 426 7.90 -24.66 -30.00
CA LEU A 426 8.47 -23.83 -31.08
C LEU A 426 9.86 -24.24 -31.59
N GLY A 427 10.33 -25.48 -31.36
CA GLY A 427 11.48 -26.01 -32.11
C GLY A 427 11.83 -27.47 -31.87
N ASP A 428 11.31 -28.37 -32.71
CA ASP A 428 12.16 -29.07 -33.68
C ASP A 428 11.31 -29.53 -34.87
N SER A 429 11.71 -29.13 -36.08
CA SER A 429 11.15 -29.60 -37.33
C SER A 429 11.74 -30.97 -37.64
N GLY A 430 11.22 -32.03 -37.03
CA GLY A 430 11.71 -33.38 -37.27
C GLY A 430 10.95 -34.49 -36.55
N SER A 431 10.16 -35.25 -37.32
CA SER A 431 9.63 -36.61 -37.06
C SER A 431 8.78 -36.89 -35.81
N GLU A 432 7.50 -37.18 -36.09
CA GLU A 432 6.59 -38.17 -35.48
C GLU A 432 6.68 -38.50 -33.97
N GLY A 433 5.62 -38.13 -33.23
CA GLY A 433 5.16 -38.91 -32.06
C GLY A 433 4.90 -38.14 -30.77
N SER A 434 3.62 -37.90 -30.45
CA SER A 434 3.05 -37.62 -29.11
C SER A 434 3.69 -36.51 -28.25
N GLY A 435 3.22 -35.26 -28.42
CA GLY A 435 3.61 -34.11 -27.56
C GLY A 435 2.48 -33.12 -27.24
N ILE A 436 1.21 -33.48 -27.45
CA ILE A 436 0.05 -32.56 -27.35
C ILE A 436 -0.57 -32.50 -25.93
N THR A 437 -0.12 -33.32 -24.98
CA THR A 437 -0.85 -33.59 -23.73
C THR A 437 -0.50 -32.69 -22.53
N GLY A 438 0.72 -32.16 -22.42
CA GLY A 438 1.18 -31.43 -21.22
C GLY A 438 0.74 -29.96 -21.13
N THR A 439 0.88 -29.19 -22.20
CA THR A 439 0.53 -27.76 -22.23
C THR A 439 -0.99 -27.55 -22.18
N PHE A 440 -1.75 -28.43 -22.84
CA PHE A 440 -3.21 -28.48 -22.67
C PHE A 440 -3.61 -28.87 -21.25
N GLN A 441 -2.79 -29.61 -20.50
CA GLN A 441 -3.07 -29.97 -19.11
C GLN A 441 -2.79 -28.84 -18.13
N ALA A 442 -1.71 -28.08 -18.25
CA ALA A 442 -1.43 -26.93 -17.38
C ALA A 442 -2.38 -25.75 -17.66
N LEU A 443 -2.64 -25.48 -18.95
CA LEU A 443 -3.64 -24.50 -19.37
C LEU A 443 -5.06 -24.98 -19.02
N ARG A 444 -5.40 -26.27 -19.19
CA ARG A 444 -6.64 -26.83 -18.61
C ARG A 444 -6.64 -26.71 -17.10
N LEU A 445 -5.55 -26.94 -16.38
CA LEU A 445 -5.58 -26.92 -14.92
C LEU A 445 -5.83 -25.50 -14.43
N CYS A 446 -5.08 -24.49 -14.90
CA CYS A 446 -5.34 -23.10 -14.53
C CYS A 446 -6.70 -22.59 -15.04
N LEU A 447 -7.04 -22.85 -16.31
CA LEU A 447 -8.33 -22.40 -16.87
C LEU A 447 -9.51 -23.19 -16.33
N SER A 448 -9.43 -24.51 -16.17
CA SER A 448 -10.53 -25.31 -15.61
C SER A 448 -10.69 -25.09 -14.12
N PHE A 449 -9.61 -24.82 -13.38
CA PHE A 449 -9.68 -24.46 -11.97
C PHE A 449 -10.26 -23.06 -11.79
N SER A 450 -9.71 -22.05 -12.48
CA SER A 450 -10.24 -20.68 -12.45
C SER A 450 -11.69 -20.64 -12.95
N LEU A 451 -12.02 -21.24 -14.08
CA LEU A 451 -13.40 -21.24 -14.61
C LEU A 451 -14.36 -22.08 -13.77
N ARG A 452 -13.97 -23.25 -13.22
CA ARG A 452 -14.88 -24.05 -12.38
C ARG A 452 -15.13 -23.43 -11.03
N GLU A 453 -14.08 -22.97 -10.34
CA GLU A 453 -14.21 -22.44 -8.99
C GLU A 453 -14.90 -21.08 -9.04
N THR A 454 -14.44 -20.15 -9.88
CA THR A 454 -15.04 -18.81 -9.95
C THR A 454 -16.49 -18.89 -10.46
N ALA A 455 -16.79 -19.67 -11.51
CA ALA A 455 -18.17 -19.81 -11.99
C ALA A 455 -19.06 -20.63 -11.04
N GLY A 456 -18.48 -21.60 -10.31
CA GLY A 456 -19.15 -22.39 -9.30
C GLY A 456 -19.57 -21.55 -8.09
N GLU A 457 -18.69 -20.68 -7.62
CA GLU A 457 -18.94 -19.76 -6.51
C GLU A 457 -19.87 -18.61 -6.89
N LEU A 458 -19.72 -18.02 -8.08
CA LEU A 458 -20.69 -17.05 -8.62
C LEU A 458 -22.10 -17.66 -8.66
N ARG A 459 -22.23 -18.91 -9.13
CA ARG A 459 -23.53 -19.61 -9.17
C ARG A 459 -24.05 -19.93 -7.77
N GLY A 460 -23.18 -20.30 -6.82
CA GLY A 460 -23.54 -20.55 -5.43
C GLY A 460 -23.97 -19.30 -4.67
N SER A 461 -23.26 -18.18 -4.87
CA SER A 461 -23.55 -16.88 -4.27
C SER A 461 -24.88 -16.33 -4.75
N ILE A 462 -25.14 -16.34 -6.07
CA ILE A 462 -26.43 -15.92 -6.66
C ILE A 462 -27.59 -16.78 -6.13
N LEU A 463 -27.42 -18.10 -6.00
CA LEU A 463 -28.44 -19.00 -5.45
C LEU A 463 -28.64 -18.82 -3.93
N SER A 464 -27.62 -18.40 -3.20
CA SER A 464 -27.70 -18.11 -1.75
C SER A 464 -28.39 -16.77 -1.47
N HIS A 465 -28.14 -15.75 -2.31
CA HIS A 465 -28.79 -14.45 -2.25
C HIS A 465 -30.29 -14.54 -2.62
N GLN A 466 -30.66 -15.39 -3.58
CA GLN A 466 -32.08 -15.64 -3.87
C GLN A 466 -32.85 -16.33 -2.72
N ARG A 467 -32.17 -17.00 -1.78
CA ARG A 467 -32.83 -17.65 -0.62
C ARG A 467 -32.96 -16.74 0.60
N ARG A 468 -32.17 -15.67 0.69
CA ARG A 468 -32.30 -14.66 1.75
C ARG A 468 -33.01 -13.45 1.15
N GLY A 469 -34.33 -13.39 1.27
CA GLY A 469 -35.13 -12.27 0.78
C GLY A 469 -34.70 -10.95 1.40
N VAL A 470 -33.79 -10.24 0.75
CA VAL A 470 -33.41 -8.86 1.05
C VAL A 470 -33.91 -8.00 -0.09
N VAL A 471 -34.76 -7.05 0.25
CA VAL A 471 -35.35 -6.06 -0.66
C VAL A 471 -34.22 -5.18 -1.19
N MET A 472 -33.94 -5.29 -2.48
CA MET A 472 -32.96 -4.46 -3.20
C MET A 472 -33.60 -3.12 -3.56
N ASP A 473 -33.54 -2.14 -2.66
CA ASP A 473 -33.69 -0.73 -3.02
C ASP A 473 -32.30 -0.10 -3.08
N ARG A 474 -31.73 -0.08 -4.31
CA ARG A 474 -30.76 0.90 -4.86
C ARG A 474 -30.03 0.31 -6.07
N ILE A 475 -30.70 0.38 -7.22
CA ILE A 475 -30.03 0.51 -8.52
C ILE A 475 -30.58 1.78 -9.15
N LEU A 476 -29.87 2.89 -8.93
CA LEU A 476 -30.10 4.15 -9.63
C LEU A 476 -28.88 4.45 -10.49
N PHE A 477 -28.68 3.73 -11.60
CA PHE A 477 -27.90 4.21 -12.75
C PHE A 477 -28.39 3.50 -14.03
N TRP A 478 -28.53 4.30 -15.10
CA TRP A 478 -29.04 4.04 -16.47
C TRP A 478 -30.57 4.07 -16.75
N PRO A 479 -31.11 5.21 -17.24
CA PRO A 479 -32.49 5.33 -17.72
C PRO A 479 -32.78 4.80 -19.15
N GLU A 480 -31.86 4.17 -19.89
CA GLU A 480 -32.07 3.95 -21.34
C GLU A 480 -32.21 2.49 -21.84
N LEU A 481 -32.31 1.48 -20.97
CA LEU A 481 -32.43 0.08 -21.40
C LEU A 481 -33.72 -0.63 -20.98
N ARG A 482 -34.76 0.12 -20.57
CA ARG A 482 -36.04 -0.44 -20.08
C ARG A 482 -37.08 -0.75 -21.16
N THR A 483 -36.75 -0.64 -22.45
CA THR A 483 -37.74 -0.78 -23.54
C THR A 483 -37.54 -2.00 -24.47
N ARG A 484 -36.65 -2.97 -24.15
CA ARG A 484 -36.37 -4.07 -25.09
C ARG A 484 -36.26 -5.50 -24.55
N MET A 485 -36.81 -5.82 -23.37
CA MET A 485 -37.00 -7.22 -22.97
C MET A 485 -38.37 -7.45 -22.31
N GLN A 486 -39.41 -7.34 -23.12
CA GLN A 486 -40.67 -8.06 -22.94
C GLN A 486 -40.95 -8.85 -24.21
N PHE A 487 -40.19 -9.91 -24.47
CA PHE A 487 -40.61 -11.03 -25.31
C PHE A 487 -39.78 -12.26 -24.95
N MET A 488 -40.48 -13.36 -24.71
CA MET A 488 -40.04 -14.73 -24.42
C MET A 488 -39.73 -15.07 -22.96
N VAL A 489 -40.81 -15.52 -22.31
CA VAL A 489 -40.88 -16.62 -21.34
C VAL A 489 -40.09 -17.84 -21.81
#